data_AF-A0A420CGS3-F1
#
_entry.id   AF-A0A420CGS3-F1
#
_cell.length_a   1.000
_cell.length_b   1.000
_cell.length_c   1.000
_cell.angle_alpha   90.00
_cell.angle_beta   90.00
_cell.angle_gamma   90.00
#
_symmetry.space_group_name_H-M   'P 1'
#
loop_
_entity.id
_entity.type
_entity.pdbx_description
1 polymer ?
#
loop_
_entity_poly.entity_id
_entity_poly.type
_entity_poly.pdbx_seq_one_letter_code
_entity_poly.pdbx_strand_id
1 'polypeptide(L)'
;MTALAHHRAWLTEEETTLGLERTDHALQVNIRARMGKPQDAAAIASLLASTDPIFGALAASNAATFARLIDAEAIRTGCIELQQPDGGWLLGATGLSAFIDEATTRSWLAEPRANFPALLLQRALTGSTAFLTPSEIGRANSGDGLNLFILGFSYSLSPQSPLLPPLLTRAIGHFVSCHQGYKLLRLMREDPAPIAEMFLRSGMRALAHFDPEPGQDVGRVAMVMERSETMPLFPNSPATMLFQFVPPQIGFSPSERRILHLALEGLSDGDLASELSISPHTLKRSWRVIFDRALSAAPLIFGSLAEPRDSQGVRGQEKRRHLLQYLRDNPQELRPYDLPRKTRSR
;
A
#
# COMPACT_ATOMS: atom_id res chain seq x y z
N MET A 1 -3.25 -23.16 27.47
CA MET A 1 -1.77 -23.04 27.31
C MET A 1 -1.18 -24.16 26.44
N THR A 2 -1.93 -24.69 25.47
CA THR A 2 -1.54 -25.89 24.71
C THR A 2 -1.85 -25.76 23.21
N ALA A 3 -1.95 -24.52 22.70
CA ALA A 3 -2.18 -24.21 21.28
C ALA A 3 -0.94 -23.57 20.59
N LEU A 4 0.11 -23.24 21.36
CA LEU A 4 1.40 -22.72 20.86
C LEU A 4 2.43 -23.83 20.56
N ALA A 5 2.08 -25.09 20.83
CA ALA A 5 3.02 -26.22 20.75
C ALA A 5 3.04 -26.92 19.38
N HIS A 6 1.99 -26.79 18.55
CA HIS A 6 1.95 -27.48 17.26
C HIS A 6 2.53 -26.67 16.09
N HIS A 7 2.67 -25.35 16.21
CA HIS A 7 3.44 -24.56 15.24
C HIS A 7 4.96 -24.80 15.34
N ARG A 8 5.43 -25.48 16.40
CA ARG A 8 6.84 -25.82 16.63
C ARG A 8 7.35 -27.01 15.81
N ALA A 9 6.48 -27.84 15.23
CA ALA A 9 6.89 -29.12 14.65
C ALA A 9 7.29 -29.07 13.17
N TRP A 10 7.11 -27.93 12.48
CA TRP A 10 7.42 -27.79 11.05
C TRP A 10 8.70 -27.01 10.73
N LEU A 11 9.43 -26.54 11.75
CA LEU A 11 10.59 -25.65 11.57
C LEU A 11 11.93 -26.24 12.05
N THR A 12 11.98 -27.50 12.47
CA THR A 12 13.16 -28.07 13.15
C THR A 12 14.14 -28.86 12.27
N GLU A 13 14.00 -28.89 10.94
CA GLU A 13 14.93 -29.65 10.08
C GLU A 13 15.74 -28.84 9.06
N GLU A 14 15.62 -27.51 9.01
CA GLU A 14 16.47 -26.65 8.16
C GLU A 14 17.34 -25.63 8.94
N GLU A 15 17.51 -25.81 10.25
CA GLU A 15 18.33 -24.93 11.10
C GLU A 15 19.81 -25.36 11.21
N THR A 16 20.40 -25.89 10.13
CA THR A 16 21.84 -26.26 10.15
C THR A 16 22.62 -25.82 8.90
N THR A 17 22.50 -24.57 8.43
CA THR A 17 23.58 -23.92 7.64
C THR A 17 23.52 -22.38 7.61
N LEU A 18 23.34 -21.72 8.75
CA LEU A 18 23.69 -20.30 8.87
C LEU A 18 24.57 -20.14 10.11
N GLY A 19 25.88 -20.28 9.92
CA GLY A 19 26.91 -20.05 10.94
C GLY A 19 26.94 -18.59 11.39
N LEU A 20 25.93 -18.17 12.12
CA LEU A 20 25.87 -16.92 12.84
C LEU A 20 26.33 -17.19 14.28
N GLU A 21 27.64 -17.31 14.46
CA GLU A 21 28.25 -17.18 15.77
C GLU A 21 27.87 -15.82 16.38
N ARG A 22 27.45 -15.86 17.65
CA ARG A 22 27.15 -14.69 18.49
C ARG A 22 28.37 -13.76 18.55
N THR A 23 28.38 -12.77 17.67
CA THR A 23 29.09 -11.52 17.89
C THR A 23 28.05 -10.43 18.12
N ASP A 24 28.18 -9.69 19.21
CA ASP A 24 27.34 -8.54 19.62
C ASP A 24 27.50 -7.33 18.67
N HIS A 25 27.76 -7.59 17.39
CA HIS A 25 27.57 -6.61 16.35
C HIS A 25 26.08 -6.53 16.07
N ALA A 26 25.45 -5.45 16.54
CA ALA A 26 24.10 -5.08 16.14
C ALA A 26 23.98 -5.28 14.63
N LEU A 27 23.24 -6.32 14.23
CA LEU A 27 22.97 -6.66 12.83
C LEU A 27 22.31 -5.43 12.20
N GLN A 28 23.11 -4.58 11.55
CA GLN A 28 22.62 -3.48 10.73
C GLN A 28 22.05 -4.07 9.44
N VAL A 29 20.89 -4.71 9.57
CA VAL A 29 20.13 -5.15 8.40
C VAL A 29 19.36 -3.96 7.89
N ASN A 30 19.67 -3.55 6.67
CA ASN A 30 18.89 -2.51 6.00
C ASN A 30 17.53 -3.08 5.61
N ILE A 31 16.46 -2.39 6.02
CA ILE A 31 15.08 -2.74 5.68
C ILE A 31 14.54 -1.64 4.78
N ARG A 32 14.10 -2.01 3.57
CA ARG A 32 13.43 -1.06 2.66
C ARG A 32 12.00 -1.48 2.39
N ALA A 33 11.22 -0.53 1.89
CA ALA A 33 9.85 -0.76 1.46
C ALA A 33 9.66 -0.18 0.07
N ARG A 34 8.91 -0.89 -0.77
CA ARG A 34 8.56 -0.47 -2.13
C ARG A 34 7.20 -1.05 -2.51
N MET A 35 6.58 -0.48 -3.53
CA MET A 35 5.46 -1.13 -4.18
C MET A 35 5.90 -2.45 -4.83
N GLY A 36 5.03 -3.45 -4.80
CA GLY A 36 5.24 -4.69 -5.56
C GLY A 36 5.03 -4.45 -7.05
N LYS A 37 5.76 -5.20 -7.86
CA LYS A 37 5.74 -5.20 -9.31
C LYS A 37 5.14 -6.52 -9.82
N PRO A 38 4.71 -6.60 -11.09
CA PRO A 38 4.16 -7.84 -11.66
C PRO A 38 5.10 -9.05 -11.53
N GLN A 39 6.42 -8.82 -11.57
CA GLN A 39 7.44 -9.86 -11.43
C GLN A 39 7.52 -10.43 -10.01
N ASP A 40 7.04 -9.70 -9.00
CA ASP A 40 7.01 -10.17 -7.60
C ASP A 40 5.84 -11.11 -7.32
N ALA A 41 4.89 -11.26 -8.26
CA ALA A 41 3.62 -11.96 -8.04
C ALA A 41 3.80 -13.38 -7.45
N ALA A 42 4.77 -14.15 -7.96
CA ALA A 42 5.04 -15.49 -7.48
C ALA A 42 5.60 -15.50 -6.04
N ALA A 43 6.55 -14.60 -5.74
CA ALA A 43 7.13 -14.48 -4.41
C ALA A 43 6.10 -14.00 -3.37
N ILE A 44 5.27 -13.03 -3.75
CA ILE A 44 4.16 -12.53 -2.93
C ILE A 44 3.14 -13.64 -2.65
N ALA A 45 2.73 -14.40 -3.68
CA ALA A 45 1.77 -15.49 -3.52
C ALA A 45 2.32 -16.61 -2.62
N SER A 46 3.60 -16.97 -2.79
CA SER A 46 4.28 -17.95 -1.93
C SER A 46 4.30 -17.50 -0.47
N LEU A 47 4.67 -16.25 -0.21
CA LEU A 47 4.70 -15.70 1.14
C LEU A 47 3.30 -15.63 1.77
N LEU A 48 2.28 -15.28 0.99
CA LEU A 48 0.89 -15.25 1.44
C LEU A 48 0.34 -16.61 1.84
N ALA A 49 0.73 -17.67 1.14
CA ALA A 49 0.28 -19.03 1.44
C ALA A 49 0.65 -19.46 2.87
N SER A 50 1.64 -18.81 3.51
CA SER A 50 2.01 -19.09 4.89
C SER A 50 0.96 -18.64 5.92
N THR A 51 0.22 -17.56 5.65
CA THR A 51 -0.78 -17.01 6.59
C THR A 51 -2.21 -17.17 6.10
N ASP A 52 -2.40 -17.22 4.78
CA ASP A 52 -3.69 -17.46 4.14
C ASP A 52 -3.50 -18.50 3.01
N PRO A 53 -3.54 -19.79 3.35
CA PRO A 53 -3.26 -20.87 2.40
C PRO A 53 -4.22 -20.86 1.20
N ILE A 54 -5.48 -20.49 1.40
CA ILE A 54 -6.50 -20.48 0.35
C ILE A 54 -6.21 -19.35 -0.64
N PHE A 55 -6.02 -18.12 -0.15
CA PHE A 55 -5.72 -16.99 -1.02
C PHE A 55 -4.35 -17.15 -1.70
N GLY A 56 -3.33 -17.55 -0.94
CA GLY A 56 -1.97 -17.74 -1.44
C GLY A 56 -1.89 -18.84 -2.51
N ALA A 57 -2.52 -20.00 -2.29
CA ALA A 57 -2.56 -21.08 -3.28
C ALA A 57 -3.31 -20.68 -4.55
N LEU A 58 -4.42 -19.93 -4.41
CA LEU A 58 -5.18 -19.42 -5.56
C LEU A 58 -4.35 -18.42 -6.37
N ALA A 59 -3.65 -17.50 -5.71
CA ALA A 59 -2.75 -16.54 -6.34
C ALA A 59 -1.57 -17.24 -7.04
N ALA A 60 -0.95 -18.23 -6.40
CA ALA A 60 0.18 -18.98 -6.95
C ALA A 60 -0.23 -19.78 -8.19
N SER A 61 -1.35 -20.47 -8.12
CA SER A 61 -1.91 -21.26 -9.23
C SER A 61 -2.36 -20.39 -10.41
N ASN A 62 -2.53 -19.08 -10.19
CA ASN A 62 -2.97 -18.11 -11.19
C ASN A 62 -2.00 -16.92 -11.31
N ALA A 63 -0.70 -17.18 -11.17
CA ALA A 63 0.35 -16.15 -11.07
C ALA A 63 0.29 -15.12 -12.21
N ALA A 64 -0.01 -15.54 -13.44
CA ALA A 64 -0.12 -14.62 -14.58
C ALA A 64 -1.29 -13.63 -14.44
N THR A 65 -2.46 -14.08 -13.99
CA THR A 65 -3.59 -13.19 -13.74
C THR A 65 -3.35 -12.31 -12.54
N PHE A 66 -2.75 -12.86 -11.48
CA PHE A 66 -2.38 -12.10 -10.30
C PHE A 66 -1.37 -10.98 -10.64
N ALA A 67 -0.35 -11.28 -11.45
CA ALA A 67 0.58 -10.29 -11.98
C ALA A 67 -0.11 -9.19 -12.80
N ARG A 68 -1.11 -9.54 -13.63
CA ARG A 68 -1.91 -8.54 -14.37
C ARG A 68 -2.73 -7.63 -13.45
N LEU A 69 -3.27 -8.14 -12.34
CA LEU A 69 -4.00 -7.33 -11.36
C LEU A 69 -3.08 -6.34 -10.63
N ILE A 70 -1.83 -6.73 -10.37
CA ILE A 70 -0.79 -5.83 -9.84
C ILE A 70 -0.42 -4.77 -10.89
N ASP A 71 -0.18 -5.19 -12.14
CA ASP A 71 0.20 -4.30 -13.24
C ASP A 71 -0.87 -3.23 -13.53
N ALA A 72 -2.14 -3.64 -13.51
CA ALA A 72 -3.29 -2.75 -13.70
C ALA A 72 -3.58 -1.84 -12.48
N GLU A 73 -2.80 -1.94 -11.41
CA GLU A 73 -3.01 -1.27 -10.12
C GLU A 73 -4.40 -1.56 -9.48
N ALA A 74 -5.04 -2.68 -9.88
CA ALA A 74 -6.31 -3.13 -9.30
C ALA A 74 -6.10 -3.72 -7.90
N ILE A 75 -4.96 -4.40 -7.70
CA ILE A 75 -4.46 -4.81 -6.39
C ILE A 75 -3.19 -4.02 -6.08
N ARG A 76 -3.17 -3.36 -4.92
CA ARG A 76 -2.01 -2.67 -4.38
C ARG A 76 -1.21 -3.62 -3.50
N THR A 77 0.07 -3.74 -3.81
CA THR A 77 1.00 -4.62 -3.10
C THR A 77 2.13 -3.80 -2.49
N GLY A 78 2.40 -4.01 -1.21
CA GLY A 78 3.58 -3.49 -0.53
C GLY A 78 4.57 -4.63 -0.30
N CYS A 79 5.85 -4.38 -0.59
CA CYS A 79 6.94 -5.32 -0.37
C CYS A 79 7.95 -4.70 0.60
N ILE A 80 8.25 -5.41 1.69
CA ILE A 80 9.27 -5.04 2.66
C ILE A 80 10.43 -6.01 2.49
N GLU A 81 11.59 -5.47 2.18
CA GLU A 81 12.76 -6.26 1.82
C GLU A 81 13.89 -6.08 2.83
N LEU A 82 14.57 -7.18 3.10
CA LEU A 82 15.72 -7.29 3.99
C LEU A 82 16.98 -7.43 3.15
N GLN A 83 17.96 -6.56 3.38
CA GLN A 83 19.25 -6.70 2.73
C GLN A 83 19.98 -7.94 3.26
N GLN A 84 20.45 -8.77 2.34
CA GLN A 84 21.23 -9.96 2.60
C GLN A 84 22.73 -9.64 2.66
N PRO A 85 23.57 -10.49 3.29
CA PRO A 85 25.02 -10.26 3.39
C PRO A 85 25.74 -10.14 2.04
N ASP A 86 25.21 -10.76 0.98
CA ASP A 86 25.72 -10.68 -0.39
C ASP A 86 25.31 -9.38 -1.11
N GLY A 87 24.60 -8.48 -0.43
CA GLY A 87 24.05 -7.25 -0.97
C GLY A 87 22.70 -7.41 -1.68
N GLY A 88 22.20 -8.64 -1.82
CA GLY A 88 20.89 -8.96 -2.36
C GLY A 88 19.74 -8.50 -1.47
N TRP A 89 18.51 -8.56 -1.98
CA TRP A 89 17.31 -8.20 -1.24
C TRP A 89 16.36 -9.39 -1.19
N LEU A 90 15.95 -9.77 0.02
CA LEU A 90 14.97 -10.82 0.27
C LEU A 90 13.63 -10.20 0.65
N LEU A 91 12.53 -10.70 0.09
CA LEU A 91 11.19 -10.31 0.51
C LEU A 91 10.92 -10.83 1.94
N GLY A 92 10.91 -9.92 2.91
CA GLY A 92 10.68 -10.21 4.32
C GLY A 92 9.22 -10.12 4.73
N ALA A 93 8.45 -9.20 4.14
CA ALA A 93 7.01 -9.10 4.33
C ALA A 93 6.29 -8.58 3.09
N THR A 94 5.01 -8.92 2.96
CA THR A 94 4.13 -8.37 1.93
C THR A 94 2.74 -8.07 2.48
N GLY A 95 2.13 -6.99 1.99
CA GLY A 95 0.76 -6.60 2.32
C GLY A 95 -0.02 -6.27 1.05
N LEU A 96 -1.27 -6.71 0.99
CA LEU A 96 -2.13 -6.56 -0.17
C LEU A 96 -3.43 -5.89 0.19
N SER A 97 -3.91 -5.05 -0.72
CA SER A 97 -5.15 -4.31 -0.54
C SER A 97 -5.75 -3.96 -1.88
N ALA A 98 -7.06 -3.74 -1.91
CA ALA A 98 -7.76 -3.27 -3.10
C ALA A 98 -8.91 -2.34 -2.71
N PHE A 99 -9.22 -1.41 -3.60
CA PHE A 99 -10.47 -0.70 -3.54
C PHE A 99 -11.54 -1.52 -4.23
N ILE A 100 -12.64 -1.77 -3.54
CA ILE A 100 -13.74 -2.57 -4.07
C ILE A 100 -14.98 -1.72 -4.32
N ASP A 101 -15.78 -2.13 -5.28
CA ASP A 101 -17.01 -1.44 -5.64
C ASP A 101 -18.05 -1.44 -4.48
N GLU A 102 -18.95 -0.46 -4.52
CA GLU A 102 -19.98 -0.25 -3.49
C GLU A 102 -21.00 -1.40 -3.43
N ALA A 103 -21.33 -2.03 -4.56
CA ALA A 103 -22.29 -3.14 -4.58
C ALA A 103 -21.73 -4.39 -3.89
N THR A 104 -20.48 -4.73 -4.20
CA THR A 104 -19.73 -5.81 -3.54
C THR A 104 -19.54 -5.50 -2.06
N THR A 105 -19.19 -4.27 -1.71
CA THR A 105 -19.06 -3.83 -0.30
C THR A 105 -20.36 -4.02 0.46
N ARG A 106 -21.48 -3.49 -0.07
CA ARG A 106 -22.80 -3.59 0.56
C ARG A 106 -23.25 -5.03 0.74
N SER A 107 -23.04 -5.86 -0.28
CA SER A 107 -23.37 -7.28 -0.21
C SER A 107 -22.59 -7.97 0.91
N TRP A 108 -21.29 -7.71 1.03
CA TRP A 108 -20.47 -8.32 2.08
C TRP A 108 -20.78 -7.79 3.48
N LEU A 109 -21.12 -6.50 3.62
CA LEU A 109 -21.54 -5.94 4.91
C LEU A 109 -22.87 -6.51 5.39
N ALA A 110 -23.79 -6.82 4.47
CA ALA A 110 -25.09 -7.42 4.79
C ALA A 110 -24.98 -8.93 5.09
N GLU A 111 -24.15 -9.65 4.33
CA GLU A 111 -23.93 -11.08 4.49
C GLU A 111 -22.44 -11.42 4.36
N PRO A 112 -21.66 -11.28 5.45
CA PRO A 112 -20.24 -11.59 5.44
C PRO A 112 -19.99 -13.07 5.14
N ARG A 113 -19.03 -13.35 4.28
CA ARG A 113 -18.59 -14.71 3.93
C ARG A 113 -17.12 -14.87 4.27
N ALA A 114 -16.76 -16.05 4.77
CA ALA A 114 -15.39 -16.42 5.06
C ALA A 114 -14.54 -16.45 3.78
N ASN A 115 -13.23 -16.28 3.95
CA ASN A 115 -12.23 -16.30 2.89
C ASN A 115 -12.54 -15.26 1.79
N PHE A 116 -13.06 -14.09 2.17
CA PHE A 116 -13.49 -13.08 1.22
C PHE A 116 -12.38 -12.59 0.27
N PRO A 117 -11.10 -12.43 0.69
CA PRO A 117 -10.01 -12.18 -0.25
C PRO A 117 -9.93 -13.21 -1.38
N ALA A 118 -10.09 -14.49 -1.07
CA ALA A 118 -10.04 -15.57 -2.04
C ALA A 118 -11.25 -15.53 -2.98
N LEU A 119 -12.45 -15.22 -2.46
CA LEU A 119 -13.65 -15.03 -3.26
C LEU A 119 -13.50 -13.85 -4.24
N LEU A 120 -12.91 -12.74 -3.80
CA LEU A 120 -12.64 -11.58 -4.66
C LEU A 120 -11.65 -11.93 -5.78
N LEU A 121 -10.56 -12.63 -5.45
CA LEU A 121 -9.60 -13.09 -6.45
C LEU A 121 -10.25 -14.08 -7.42
N GLN A 122 -11.02 -15.05 -6.94
CA GLN A 122 -11.72 -16.03 -7.78
C GLN A 122 -12.67 -15.35 -8.77
N ARG A 123 -13.44 -14.34 -8.34
CA ARG A 123 -14.28 -13.53 -9.24
C ARG A 123 -13.43 -12.85 -10.32
N ALA A 124 -12.30 -12.24 -9.95
CA ALA A 124 -11.41 -11.60 -10.92
C ALA A 124 -10.83 -12.61 -11.93
N LEU A 125 -10.51 -13.84 -11.49
CA LEU A 125 -10.03 -14.92 -12.36
C LEU A 125 -11.06 -15.36 -13.40
N THR A 126 -12.36 -15.28 -13.09
CA THR A 126 -13.45 -15.61 -14.02
C THR A 126 -13.91 -14.43 -14.87
N GLY A 127 -13.19 -13.29 -14.81
CA GLY A 127 -13.45 -12.10 -15.62
C GLY A 127 -14.42 -11.09 -15.00
N SER A 128 -14.94 -11.35 -13.78
CA SER A 128 -15.77 -10.40 -13.03
C SER A 128 -14.95 -9.78 -11.91
N THR A 129 -14.40 -8.58 -12.11
CA THR A 129 -13.66 -7.91 -11.04
C THR A 129 -14.57 -7.01 -10.21
N ALA A 130 -14.44 -7.10 -8.88
CA ALA A 130 -14.98 -6.13 -7.95
C ALA A 130 -13.97 -5.01 -7.63
N PHE A 131 -12.72 -5.15 -8.09
CA PHE A 131 -11.66 -4.18 -7.88
C PHE A 131 -11.84 -2.96 -8.79
N LEU A 132 -11.71 -1.78 -8.21
CA LEU A 132 -11.80 -0.52 -8.94
C LEU A 132 -10.52 -0.27 -9.75
N THR A 133 -10.69 0.20 -10.98
CA THR A 133 -9.63 0.74 -11.82
C THR A 133 -9.15 2.12 -11.32
N PRO A 134 -7.96 2.60 -11.73
CA PRO A 134 -7.50 3.95 -11.39
C PRO A 134 -8.50 5.08 -11.74
N SER A 135 -9.27 4.92 -12.83
CA SER A 135 -10.29 5.90 -13.22
C SER A 135 -11.50 5.86 -12.29
N GLU A 136 -11.97 4.67 -11.91
CA GLU A 136 -13.06 4.52 -10.93
C GLU A 136 -12.65 5.03 -9.55
N ILE A 137 -11.40 4.78 -9.15
CA ILE A 137 -10.83 5.33 -7.92
C ILE A 137 -10.84 6.87 -7.97
N GLY A 138 -10.51 7.49 -9.12
CA GLY A 138 -10.55 8.93 -9.30
C GLY A 138 -11.95 9.54 -9.16
N ARG A 139 -12.96 8.86 -9.74
CA ARG A 139 -14.37 9.22 -9.57
C ARG A 139 -14.82 9.08 -8.12
N ALA A 140 -14.52 7.96 -7.47
CA ALA A 140 -14.90 7.70 -6.09
C ALA A 140 -14.23 8.67 -5.11
N ASN A 141 -12.94 8.97 -5.29
CA ASN A 141 -12.22 9.95 -4.46
C ASN A 141 -12.81 11.38 -4.55
N SER A 142 -13.31 11.77 -5.73
CA SER A 142 -13.96 13.08 -5.93
C SER A 142 -15.44 13.09 -5.52
N GLY A 143 -16.09 11.93 -5.55
CA GLY A 143 -17.47 11.69 -5.11
C GLY A 143 -17.56 11.27 -3.64
N ASP A 144 -18.26 10.17 -3.38
CA ASP A 144 -18.63 9.75 -2.02
C ASP A 144 -17.44 9.25 -1.19
N GLY A 145 -16.44 8.64 -1.83
CA GLY A 145 -15.25 8.09 -1.22
C GLY A 145 -15.05 6.61 -1.57
N LEU A 146 -14.11 5.97 -0.88
CA LEU A 146 -13.59 4.64 -1.23
C LEU A 146 -13.77 3.62 -0.12
N ASN A 147 -14.05 2.38 -0.53
CA ASN A 147 -14.07 1.21 0.34
C ASN A 147 -12.78 0.42 0.13
N LEU A 148 -11.91 0.41 1.14
CA LEU A 148 -10.62 -0.30 1.11
C LEU A 148 -10.77 -1.68 1.78
N PHE A 149 -10.40 -2.74 1.08
CA PHE A 149 -10.32 -4.09 1.64
C PHE A 149 -8.86 -4.55 1.70
N ILE A 150 -8.40 -5.02 2.88
CA ILE A 150 -7.08 -5.64 3.05
C ILE A 150 -7.18 -7.11 2.70
N LEU A 151 -6.51 -7.49 1.61
CA LEU A 151 -6.59 -8.85 1.07
C LEU A 151 -5.70 -9.83 1.83
N GLY A 152 -4.62 -9.34 2.44
CA GLY A 152 -3.74 -10.17 3.25
C GLY A 152 -2.46 -9.45 3.67
N PHE A 153 -1.80 -9.99 4.69
CA PHE A 153 -0.48 -9.57 5.13
C PHE A 153 0.29 -10.78 5.66
N SER A 154 1.55 -10.89 5.24
CA SER A 154 2.41 -12.04 5.60
C SER A 154 3.86 -11.61 5.73
N TYR A 155 4.62 -12.35 6.51
CA TYR A 155 6.05 -12.11 6.72
C TYR A 155 6.78 -13.43 6.97
N SER A 156 8.07 -13.48 6.64
CA SER A 156 8.88 -14.71 6.66
C SER A 156 9.69 -14.92 7.94
N LEU A 157 9.77 -13.90 8.80
CA LEU A 157 10.56 -13.99 10.03
C LEU A 157 9.82 -14.71 11.15
N SER A 158 10.57 -15.55 11.88
CA SER A 158 10.09 -16.18 13.12
C SER A 158 9.69 -15.13 14.18
N PRO A 159 8.67 -15.42 15.03
CA PRO A 159 8.29 -14.57 16.16
C PRO A 159 9.44 -14.25 17.14
N GLN A 160 10.48 -15.08 17.19
CA GLN A 160 11.66 -14.86 18.04
C GLN A 160 12.75 -14.02 17.38
N SER A 161 12.61 -13.68 16.09
CA SER A 161 13.62 -12.92 15.36
C SER A 161 13.72 -11.49 15.91
N PRO A 162 14.93 -10.98 16.23
CA PRO A 162 15.11 -9.58 16.63
C PRO A 162 14.80 -8.60 15.48
N LEU A 163 14.76 -9.09 14.23
CA LEU A 163 14.43 -8.29 13.05
C LEU A 163 12.92 -8.16 12.81
N LEU A 164 12.08 -8.93 13.51
CA LEU A 164 10.64 -8.89 13.30
C LEU A 164 10.02 -7.53 13.69
N PRO A 165 10.28 -6.94 14.88
CA PRO A 165 9.73 -5.63 15.22
C PRO A 165 10.08 -4.49 14.23
N PRO A 166 11.33 -4.30 13.78
CA PRO A 166 11.64 -3.27 12.79
C PRO A 166 11.03 -3.58 11.41
N LEU A 167 10.95 -4.85 10.99
CA LEU A 167 10.25 -5.25 9.77
C LEU A 167 8.77 -4.86 9.81
N LEU A 168 8.06 -5.20 10.89
CA LEU A 168 6.64 -4.87 11.07
C LEU A 168 6.41 -3.36 11.17
N THR A 169 7.29 -2.65 11.88
CA THR A 169 7.23 -1.18 11.96
C THR A 169 7.35 -0.56 10.57
N ARG A 170 8.29 -1.04 9.76
CA ARG A 170 8.47 -0.61 8.37
C ARG A 170 7.26 -0.96 7.51
N ALA A 171 6.67 -2.14 7.69
CA ALA A 171 5.47 -2.58 6.99
C ALA A 171 4.27 -1.67 7.27
N ILE A 172 4.01 -1.36 8.55
CA ILE A 172 2.91 -0.46 8.96
C ILE A 172 3.12 0.94 8.38
N GLY A 173 4.32 1.50 8.51
CA GLY A 173 4.63 2.83 7.96
C GLY A 173 4.47 2.89 6.44
N HIS A 174 4.87 1.83 5.74
CA HIS A 174 4.65 1.72 4.30
C HIS A 174 3.16 1.61 3.95
N PHE A 175 2.41 0.78 4.67
CA PHE A 175 0.96 0.64 4.49
C PHE A 175 0.24 1.99 4.65
N VAL A 176 0.54 2.75 5.71
CA VAL A 176 -0.04 4.10 5.90
C VAL A 176 0.34 5.02 4.75
N SER A 177 1.62 5.08 4.37
CA SER A 177 2.11 5.90 3.26
C SER A 177 1.41 5.59 1.93
N CYS A 178 1.10 4.34 1.65
CA CYS A 178 0.44 3.92 0.42
C CYS A 178 -1.06 4.31 0.37
N HIS A 179 -1.71 4.49 1.52
CA HIS A 179 -3.16 4.66 1.63
C HIS A 179 -3.60 6.03 2.18
N GLN A 180 -2.71 6.81 2.76
CA GLN A 180 -3.01 8.18 3.20
C GLN A 180 -3.39 9.09 2.02
N GLY A 181 -4.30 10.04 2.23
CA GLY A 181 -4.74 10.99 1.21
C GLY A 181 -5.79 10.45 0.22
N TYR A 182 -6.21 9.19 0.35
CA TYR A 182 -7.43 8.71 -0.28
C TYR A 182 -8.66 9.14 0.54
N LYS A 183 -9.79 9.39 -0.11
CA LYS A 183 -11.05 9.70 0.58
C LYS A 183 -11.70 8.40 1.06
N LEU A 184 -11.13 7.78 2.09
CA LEU A 184 -11.67 6.52 2.62
C LEU A 184 -13.00 6.74 3.35
N LEU A 185 -13.97 5.89 3.05
CA LEU A 185 -15.21 5.70 3.81
C LEU A 185 -15.05 4.58 4.83
N ARG A 186 -14.43 3.48 4.42
CA ARG A 186 -14.30 2.26 5.22
C ARG A 186 -12.97 1.57 4.97
N LEU A 187 -12.45 0.96 6.02
CA LEU A 187 -11.37 -0.02 5.98
C LEU A 187 -11.94 -1.37 6.44
N MET A 188 -11.82 -2.38 5.61
CA MET A 188 -12.34 -3.72 5.84
C MET A 188 -11.22 -4.74 5.72
N ARG A 189 -11.33 -5.83 6.47
CA ARG A 189 -10.38 -6.94 6.41
C ARG A 189 -10.96 -8.19 7.03
N GLU A 190 -10.34 -9.32 6.73
CA GLU A 190 -10.67 -10.61 7.33
C GLU A 190 -9.37 -11.35 7.64
N ASP A 191 -9.17 -11.72 8.91
CA ASP A 191 -7.94 -12.36 9.36
C ASP A 191 -8.22 -13.59 10.22
N PRO A 192 -7.26 -14.52 10.34
CA PRO A 192 -7.26 -15.54 11.39
C PRO A 192 -7.47 -14.92 12.78
N ALA A 193 -8.26 -15.56 13.64
CA ALA A 193 -8.69 -15.01 14.93
C ALA A 193 -7.55 -14.46 15.81
N PRO A 194 -6.37 -15.11 15.93
CA PRO A 194 -5.26 -14.55 16.71
C PRO A 194 -4.72 -13.22 16.17
N ILE A 195 -4.72 -13.04 14.84
CA ILE A 195 -4.30 -11.81 14.17
C ILE A 195 -5.39 -10.75 14.30
N ALA A 196 -6.66 -11.15 14.13
CA ALA A 196 -7.82 -10.27 14.24
C ALA A 196 -7.89 -9.55 15.60
N GLU A 197 -7.56 -10.25 16.69
CA GLU A 197 -7.56 -9.69 18.05
C GLU A 197 -6.72 -8.42 18.18
N MET A 198 -5.59 -8.33 17.45
CA MET A 198 -4.76 -7.12 17.43
C MET A 198 -5.50 -5.93 16.81
N PHE A 199 -6.24 -6.17 15.72
CA PHE A 199 -6.96 -5.12 15.01
C PHE A 199 -8.23 -4.69 15.74
N LEU A 200 -8.91 -5.62 16.41
CA LEU A 200 -10.03 -5.29 17.30
C LEU A 200 -9.58 -4.34 18.42
N ARG A 201 -8.43 -4.62 19.05
CA ARG A 201 -7.82 -3.73 20.06
C ARG A 201 -7.36 -2.39 19.49
N SER A 202 -7.10 -2.30 18.18
CA SER A 202 -6.76 -1.05 17.50
C SER A 202 -7.97 -0.19 17.13
N GLY A 203 -9.19 -0.66 17.44
CA GLY A 203 -10.44 0.06 17.22
C GLY A 203 -11.27 -0.43 16.04
N MET A 204 -10.87 -1.52 15.36
CA MET A 204 -11.75 -2.16 14.38
C MET A 204 -12.90 -2.88 15.11
N ARG A 205 -14.06 -2.93 14.47
CA ARG A 205 -15.22 -3.68 14.96
C ARG A 205 -15.33 -5.02 14.26
N ALA A 206 -15.60 -6.07 15.02
CA ALA A 206 -15.96 -7.37 14.46
C ALA A 206 -17.33 -7.28 13.76
N LEU A 207 -17.40 -7.79 12.54
CA LEU A 207 -18.61 -7.89 11.73
C LEU A 207 -19.18 -9.32 11.77
N ALA A 208 -18.32 -10.33 11.65
CA ALA A 208 -18.69 -11.73 11.75
C ALA A 208 -17.51 -12.58 12.23
N HIS A 209 -17.82 -13.71 12.86
CA HIS A 209 -16.87 -14.76 13.21
C HIS A 209 -17.19 -15.99 12.38
N PHE A 210 -16.16 -16.64 11.86
CA PHE A 210 -16.26 -17.85 11.06
C PHE A 210 -15.52 -18.97 11.76
N ASP A 211 -16.17 -20.12 11.88
CA ASP A 211 -15.53 -21.34 12.36
C ASP A 211 -14.40 -21.78 11.42
N PRO A 212 -13.36 -22.47 11.93
CA PRO A 212 -12.30 -22.99 11.07
C PRO A 212 -12.86 -23.99 10.04
N GLU A 213 -12.46 -23.84 8.79
CA GLU A 213 -12.74 -24.83 7.75
C GLU A 213 -11.77 -26.03 7.83
N PRO A 214 -12.08 -27.19 7.21
CA PRO A 214 -11.17 -28.31 7.16
C PRO A 214 -9.78 -27.92 6.64
N GLY A 215 -8.74 -28.19 7.43
CA GLY A 215 -7.35 -27.80 7.12
C GLY A 215 -6.93 -26.44 7.69
N GLN A 216 -7.79 -25.74 8.43
CA GLN A 216 -7.45 -24.55 9.20
C GLN A 216 -7.45 -24.84 10.70
N ASP A 217 -6.45 -24.34 11.41
CA ASP A 217 -6.33 -24.53 12.87
C ASP A 217 -7.19 -23.53 13.67
N VAL A 218 -7.53 -22.40 13.07
CA VAL A 218 -8.24 -21.29 13.73
C VAL A 218 -9.31 -20.71 12.83
N GLY A 219 -10.40 -20.27 13.45
CA GLY A 219 -11.45 -19.51 12.78
C GLY A 219 -10.96 -18.13 12.32
N ARG A 220 -11.84 -17.42 11.61
CA ARG A 220 -11.55 -16.11 11.02
C ARG A 220 -12.53 -15.06 11.52
N VAL A 221 -12.12 -13.79 11.48
CA VAL A 221 -12.97 -12.67 11.89
C VAL A 221 -12.99 -11.63 10.78
N ALA A 222 -14.18 -11.36 10.26
CA ALA A 222 -14.43 -10.21 9.40
C ALA A 222 -14.50 -8.95 10.27
N MET A 223 -13.78 -7.91 9.87
CA MET A 223 -13.67 -6.66 10.63
C MET A 223 -13.87 -5.45 9.73
N VAL A 224 -14.40 -4.38 10.32
CA VAL A 224 -14.62 -3.09 9.66
C VAL A 224 -14.25 -1.93 10.58
N MET A 225 -13.78 -0.86 9.98
CA MET A 225 -13.65 0.46 10.61
C MET A 225 -14.24 1.50 9.67
N GLU A 226 -15.19 2.29 10.15
CA GLU A 226 -15.82 3.35 9.36
C GLU A 226 -15.27 4.74 9.70
N ARG A 227 -15.23 5.62 8.70
CA ARG A 227 -14.80 7.02 8.87
C ARG A 227 -15.58 7.72 9.99
N SER A 228 -16.91 7.52 10.03
CA SER A 228 -17.80 8.13 11.04
C SER A 228 -17.51 7.65 12.47
N GLU A 229 -16.95 6.46 12.64
CA GLU A 229 -16.57 5.91 13.95
C GLU A 229 -15.20 6.47 14.42
N THR A 230 -14.32 6.86 13.49
CA THR A 230 -12.96 7.34 13.80
C THR A 230 -12.84 8.83 14.14
N MET A 231 -13.89 9.62 13.92
CA MET A 231 -13.93 11.06 14.23
C MET A 231 -15.04 11.33 15.24
N PRO A 232 -14.72 11.47 16.56
CA PRO A 232 -14.02 12.68 17.01
C PRO A 232 -12.96 12.51 18.14
N LEU A 233 -12.53 11.31 18.54
CA LEU A 233 -11.97 11.15 19.90
C LEU A 233 -10.44 11.06 20.06
N PHE A 234 -9.65 10.70 19.04
CA PHE A 234 -8.18 10.73 19.17
C PHE A 234 -7.47 11.06 17.85
N PRO A 235 -6.87 12.26 17.70
CA PRO A 235 -5.87 12.46 16.66
C PRO A 235 -4.68 11.53 16.96
N ASN A 236 -4.17 10.82 15.94
CA ASN A 236 -2.85 10.17 15.89
C ASN A 236 -2.75 8.64 16.09
N SER A 237 -3.84 7.86 15.94
CA SER A 237 -3.64 6.42 15.66
C SER A 237 -3.30 6.22 14.18
N PRO A 238 -2.45 5.24 13.79
CA PRO A 238 -2.18 4.95 12.38
C PRO A 238 -3.46 4.74 11.56
N ALA A 239 -4.50 4.15 12.18
CA ALA A 239 -5.80 3.96 11.55
C ALA A 239 -6.51 5.29 11.26
N THR A 240 -6.47 6.26 12.19
CA THR A 240 -7.07 7.60 11.96
C THR A 240 -6.37 8.38 10.83
N MET A 241 -5.06 8.19 10.63
CA MET A 241 -4.32 8.83 9.53
C MET A 241 -4.86 8.42 8.15
N LEU A 242 -5.37 7.20 8.02
CA LEU A 242 -5.93 6.69 6.76
C LEU A 242 -7.22 7.40 6.34
N PHE A 243 -7.98 7.93 7.30
CA PHE A 243 -9.25 8.61 7.06
C PHE A 243 -9.10 10.12 6.86
N GLN A 244 -7.91 10.67 7.11
CA GLN A 244 -7.62 12.08 6.84
C GLN A 244 -7.64 12.33 5.33
N PHE A 245 -8.46 13.30 4.92
CA PHE A 245 -8.62 13.64 3.52
C PHE A 245 -8.88 15.12 3.33
N VAL A 246 -8.12 15.70 2.41
CA VAL A 246 -8.37 17.02 1.81
C VAL A 246 -8.36 16.80 0.28
N PRO A 247 -9.21 17.46 -0.50
CA PRO A 247 -9.14 17.39 -1.96
C PRO A 247 -7.78 17.87 -2.50
N PRO A 248 -7.23 17.26 -3.57
CA PRO A 248 -5.99 17.75 -4.20
C PRO A 248 -6.21 19.10 -4.87
N GLN A 249 -5.21 19.97 -4.80
CA GLN A 249 -5.31 21.33 -5.34
C GLN A 249 -4.62 21.45 -6.70
N ILE A 250 -3.50 20.73 -6.91
CA ILE A 250 -2.68 20.88 -8.10
C ILE A 250 -3.24 20.04 -9.25
N GLY A 251 -3.70 18.83 -8.94
CA GLY A 251 -4.32 17.93 -9.90
C GLY A 251 -3.38 17.44 -11.00
N PHE A 252 -2.31 16.73 -10.61
CA PHE A 252 -1.37 16.13 -11.55
C PHE A 252 -2.02 15.08 -12.46
N SER A 253 -1.56 14.98 -13.71
CA SER A 253 -1.97 13.93 -14.64
C SER A 253 -1.47 12.55 -14.18
N PRO A 254 -2.03 11.43 -14.68
CA PRO A 254 -1.56 10.09 -14.32
C PRO A 254 -0.05 9.89 -14.51
N SER A 255 0.50 10.34 -15.64
CA SER A 255 1.94 10.25 -15.94
C SER A 255 2.79 11.12 -15.01
N GLU A 256 2.31 12.33 -14.68
CA GLU A 256 2.99 13.22 -13.72
C GLU A 256 3.01 12.62 -12.31
N ARG A 257 1.89 12.04 -11.85
CA ARG A 257 1.82 11.33 -10.56
C ARG A 257 2.80 10.16 -10.50
N ARG A 258 2.95 9.40 -11.60
CA ARG A 258 3.91 8.28 -11.67
C ARG A 258 5.35 8.77 -11.51
N ILE A 259 5.72 9.86 -12.18
CA ILE A 259 7.03 10.51 -12.01
C ILE A 259 7.24 10.95 -10.55
N LEU A 260 6.24 11.61 -9.96
CA LEU A 260 6.33 12.14 -8.60
C LEU A 260 6.42 11.04 -7.54
N HIS A 261 5.68 9.93 -7.69
CA HIS A 261 5.80 8.76 -6.80
C HIS A 261 7.21 8.19 -6.80
N LEU A 262 7.78 7.91 -7.98
CA LEU A 262 9.15 7.40 -8.09
C LEU A 262 10.19 8.43 -7.60
N ALA A 263 9.95 9.71 -7.82
CA ALA A 263 10.83 10.77 -7.32
C ALA A 263 10.80 10.87 -5.78
N LEU A 264 9.66 10.58 -5.14
CA LEU A 264 9.54 10.49 -3.68
C LEU A 264 10.27 9.27 -3.09
N GLU A 265 10.39 8.18 -3.87
CA GLU A 265 11.23 7.03 -3.53
C GLU A 265 12.74 7.32 -3.64
N GLY A 266 13.12 8.51 -4.13
CA GLY A 266 14.50 8.98 -4.17
C GLY A 266 15.24 8.70 -5.47
N LEU A 267 14.56 8.22 -6.52
CA LEU A 267 15.19 7.91 -7.81
C LEU A 267 15.80 9.18 -8.45
N SER A 268 16.98 9.03 -9.07
CA SER A 268 17.59 10.11 -9.86
C SER A 268 16.83 10.34 -11.17
N ASP A 269 17.05 11.47 -11.85
CA ASP A 269 16.41 11.69 -13.17
C ASP A 269 16.82 10.63 -14.22
N GLY A 270 18.03 10.06 -14.12
CA GLY A 270 18.46 8.96 -14.97
C GLY A 270 17.68 7.68 -14.69
N ASP A 271 17.55 7.32 -13.42
CA ASP A 271 16.79 6.13 -13.00
C ASP A 271 15.30 6.28 -13.31
N LEU A 272 14.74 7.49 -13.11
CA LEU A 272 13.36 7.80 -13.47
C LEU A 272 13.10 7.61 -14.97
N ALA A 273 14.01 8.10 -15.82
CA ALA A 273 13.89 7.97 -17.26
C ALA A 273 13.94 6.49 -17.69
N SER A 274 14.84 5.71 -17.08
CA SER A 274 14.98 4.27 -17.31
C SER A 274 13.73 3.50 -16.86
N GLU A 275 13.30 3.68 -15.60
CA GLU A 275 12.16 2.98 -15.01
C GLU A 275 10.84 3.27 -15.76
N LEU A 276 10.67 4.49 -16.25
CA LEU A 276 9.50 4.89 -17.03
C LEU A 276 9.64 4.60 -18.54
N SER A 277 10.80 4.11 -18.99
CA SER A 277 11.11 3.90 -20.41
C SER A 277 10.86 5.15 -21.27
N ILE A 278 11.27 6.33 -20.79
CA ILE A 278 11.15 7.61 -21.50
C ILE A 278 12.52 8.27 -21.70
N SER A 279 12.65 9.11 -22.73
CA SER A 279 13.89 9.87 -22.93
C SER A 279 14.14 10.89 -21.81
N PRO A 280 15.40 11.20 -21.45
CA PRO A 280 15.73 12.27 -20.51
C PRO A 280 15.14 13.63 -20.92
N HIS A 281 15.04 13.89 -22.22
CA HIS A 281 14.40 15.10 -22.75
C HIS A 281 12.90 15.14 -22.43
N THR A 282 12.19 14.02 -22.60
CA THR A 282 10.77 13.88 -22.22
C THR A 282 10.58 14.07 -20.72
N LEU A 283 11.46 13.51 -19.88
CA LEU A 283 11.42 13.72 -18.44
C LEU A 283 11.62 15.20 -18.07
N LYS A 284 12.61 15.87 -18.66
CA LYS A 284 12.86 17.32 -18.45
C LYS A 284 11.66 18.18 -18.87
N ARG A 285 10.93 17.79 -19.91
CA ARG A 285 9.69 18.46 -20.33
C ARG A 285 8.57 18.22 -19.31
N SER A 286 8.43 16.99 -18.82
CA SER A 286 7.43 16.63 -17.81
C SER A 286 7.65 17.40 -16.51
N TRP A 287 8.89 17.51 -16.03
CA TRP A 287 9.22 18.34 -14.86
C TRP A 287 8.82 19.80 -15.01
N ARG A 288 9.02 20.41 -16.19
CA ARG A 288 8.57 21.78 -16.46
C ARG A 288 7.06 21.91 -16.30
N VAL A 289 6.28 21.01 -16.90
CA VAL A 289 4.82 21.01 -16.78
C VAL A 289 4.37 20.82 -15.33
N ILE A 290 5.02 19.92 -14.58
CA ILE A 290 4.77 19.70 -13.16
C ILE A 290 4.99 20.99 -12.36
N PHE A 291 6.11 21.67 -12.57
CA PHE A 291 6.42 22.91 -11.85
C PHE A 291 5.48 24.04 -12.22
N ASP A 292 5.15 24.22 -13.49
CA ASP A 292 4.21 25.24 -13.95
C ASP A 292 2.83 25.03 -13.33
N ARG A 293 2.36 23.76 -13.27
CA ARG A 293 1.09 23.40 -12.62
C ARG A 293 1.11 23.67 -11.12
N ALA A 294 2.18 23.24 -10.43
CA ALA A 294 2.34 23.46 -9.00
C ALA A 294 2.40 24.96 -8.66
N LEU A 295 3.15 25.75 -9.44
CA LEU A 295 3.26 27.20 -9.26
C LEU A 295 1.91 27.90 -9.49
N SER A 296 1.13 27.44 -10.47
CA SER A 296 -0.19 28.00 -10.76
C SER A 296 -1.24 27.69 -9.69
N ALA A 297 -1.20 26.49 -9.10
CA ALA A 297 -2.23 26.03 -8.17
C ALA A 297 -1.88 26.30 -6.70
N ALA A 298 -0.60 26.20 -6.35
CA ALA A 298 -0.10 26.32 -4.99
C ALA A 298 1.23 27.10 -4.99
N PRO A 299 1.19 28.42 -5.26
CA PRO A 299 2.41 29.23 -5.45
C PRO A 299 3.32 29.25 -4.22
N LEU A 300 2.76 29.08 -3.01
CA LEU A 300 3.50 29.13 -1.75
C LEU A 300 4.47 27.95 -1.55
N ILE A 301 4.40 26.89 -2.36
CA ILE A 301 5.32 25.74 -2.28
C ILE A 301 6.77 26.17 -2.48
N PHE A 302 7.02 27.17 -3.33
CA PHE A 302 8.37 27.58 -3.72
C PHE A 302 8.93 28.77 -2.92
N GLY A 303 8.24 29.22 -1.88
CA GLY A 303 8.61 30.39 -1.09
C GLY A 303 7.78 31.64 -1.42
N SER A 304 8.02 32.73 -0.68
CA SER A 304 7.21 33.95 -0.73
C SER A 304 7.12 34.56 -2.14
N LEU A 305 5.94 35.03 -2.51
CA LEU A 305 5.62 35.81 -3.72
C LEU A 305 6.43 37.14 -3.84
N ALA A 306 7.30 37.43 -2.88
CA ALA A 306 8.06 38.67 -2.73
C ALA A 306 9.50 38.62 -3.28
N GLU A 307 9.93 37.50 -3.87
CA GLU A 307 11.15 37.48 -4.66
C GLU A 307 10.83 38.03 -6.07
N PRO A 308 11.44 39.15 -6.50
CA PRO A 308 11.23 39.70 -7.83
C PRO A 308 11.52 38.64 -8.88
N ARG A 309 10.75 38.66 -9.99
CA ARG A 309 10.88 37.77 -11.16
C ARG A 309 12.27 37.71 -11.81
N ASP A 310 13.25 38.46 -11.29
CA ASP A 310 14.64 38.48 -11.72
C ASP A 310 15.60 37.64 -10.86
N SER A 311 15.14 36.97 -9.79
CA SER A 311 15.96 35.92 -9.18
C SER A 311 15.89 34.64 -10.01
N GLN A 312 16.87 34.50 -10.91
CA GLN A 312 17.28 33.23 -11.54
C GLN A 312 17.73 32.15 -10.51
N GLY A 313 17.26 32.21 -9.26
CA GLY A 313 17.97 31.68 -8.10
C GLY A 313 17.56 30.29 -7.63
N VAL A 314 16.28 29.88 -7.77
CA VAL A 314 15.87 28.54 -7.33
C VAL A 314 16.18 27.54 -8.42
N ARG A 315 17.39 26.97 -8.37
CA ARG A 315 17.87 25.92 -9.29
C ARG A 315 16.84 24.79 -9.38
N GLY A 316 16.77 24.10 -10.52
CA GLY A 316 15.79 23.02 -10.75
C GLY A 316 15.79 21.94 -9.66
N GLN A 317 16.94 21.65 -9.05
CA GLN A 317 17.06 20.73 -7.92
C GLN A 317 16.33 21.23 -6.65
N GLU A 318 16.37 22.53 -6.39
CA GLU A 318 15.72 23.13 -5.22
C GLU A 318 14.19 23.19 -5.39
N LYS A 319 13.70 23.51 -6.60
CA LYS A 319 12.26 23.40 -6.94
C LYS A 319 11.76 21.97 -6.74
N ARG A 320 12.51 20.97 -7.23
CA ARG A 320 12.21 19.56 -7.01
C ARG A 320 12.15 19.24 -5.52
N ARG A 321 13.14 19.66 -4.73
CA ARG A 321 13.18 19.43 -3.28
C ARG A 321 11.96 19.99 -2.57
N HIS A 322 11.59 21.24 -2.82
CA HIS A 322 10.43 21.88 -2.17
C HIS A 322 9.11 21.21 -2.57
N LEU A 323 8.93 20.91 -3.86
CA LEU A 323 7.74 20.20 -4.32
C LEU A 323 7.63 18.81 -3.68
N LEU A 324 8.72 18.03 -3.67
CA LEU A 324 8.70 16.70 -3.05
C LEU A 324 8.45 16.77 -1.55
N GLN A 325 8.96 17.79 -0.86
CA GLN A 325 8.64 18.00 0.55
C GLN A 325 7.15 18.27 0.75
N TYR A 326 6.57 19.20 -0.02
CA TYR A 326 5.13 19.46 0.01
C TYR A 326 4.29 18.20 -0.22
N LEU A 327 4.69 17.36 -1.19
CA LEU A 327 3.96 16.13 -1.52
C LEU A 327 4.05 15.04 -0.45
N ARG A 328 5.10 15.02 0.38
CA ARG A 328 5.17 14.13 1.56
C ARG A 328 4.11 14.51 2.58
N ASP A 329 3.89 15.80 2.75
CA ASP A 329 2.92 16.35 3.70
C ASP A 329 1.49 16.38 3.12
N ASN A 330 1.36 16.25 1.78
CA ASN A 330 0.09 16.33 1.04
C ASN A 330 -0.09 15.13 0.08
N PRO A 331 -0.20 13.90 0.60
CA PRO A 331 -0.28 12.69 -0.22
C PRO A 331 -1.51 12.64 -1.13
N GLN A 332 -2.58 13.38 -0.81
CA GLN A 332 -3.79 13.51 -1.64
C GLN A 332 -3.50 13.97 -3.07
N GLU A 333 -2.45 14.79 -3.26
CA GLU A 333 -2.07 15.35 -4.56
C GLU A 333 -1.62 14.27 -5.55
N LEU A 334 -1.18 13.12 -5.02
CA LEU A 334 -0.69 11.99 -5.80
C LEU A 334 -1.70 10.86 -5.94
N ARG A 335 -2.94 11.05 -5.48
CA ARG A 335 -4.00 10.05 -5.61
C ARG A 335 -4.81 10.29 -6.89
N PRO A 336 -5.39 9.23 -7.50
CA PRO A 336 -6.41 9.38 -8.53
C PRO A 336 -7.54 10.30 -8.05
N TYR A 337 -7.85 11.34 -8.81
CA TYR A 337 -8.90 12.31 -8.46
C TYR A 337 -9.43 12.96 -9.73
N ASP A 338 -10.75 12.92 -9.91
CA ASP A 338 -11.40 13.61 -11.02
C ASP A 338 -11.70 15.05 -10.60
N LEU A 339 -10.82 15.97 -10.99
CA LEU A 339 -11.05 17.39 -10.75
C LEU A 339 -12.32 17.84 -11.49
N PRO A 340 -13.16 18.69 -10.85
CA PRO A 340 -14.25 19.35 -11.54
C PRO A 340 -13.68 20.07 -12.76
N ARG A 341 -14.19 19.77 -13.96
CA ARG A 341 -13.79 20.51 -15.16
C ARG A 341 -14.12 21.98 -14.92
N LYS A 342 -13.10 22.85 -14.92
CA LYS A 342 -13.33 24.30 -14.93
C LYS A 342 -14.21 24.60 -16.14
N THR A 343 -15.47 24.92 -15.91
CA THR A 343 -16.36 25.45 -16.93
C THR A 343 -15.66 26.67 -17.49
N ARG A 344 -15.18 26.61 -18.73
CA ARG A 344 -14.67 27.80 -19.42
C ARG A 344 -15.85 28.75 -19.51
N SER A 345 -15.86 29.80 -18.69
CA SER A 345 -16.71 30.97 -18.92
C SER A 345 -16.36 31.47 -20.31
N ARG A 346 -17.32 31.41 -21.23
CA ARG A 346 -17.17 31.95 -22.58
C ARG A 346 -17.02 33.46 -22.54
#